data_AF-A0ABD3R4Q6-F1
#
_entry.id   AF-A0ABD3R4Q6-F1
#
_cell.length_a   1.000
_cell.length_b   1.000
_cell.length_c   1.000
_cell.angle_alpha   90.00
_cell.angle_beta   90.00
_cell.angle_gamma   90.00
#
_symmetry.space_group_name_H-M   'P 1'
#
loop_
_entity.id
_entity.type
_entity.pdbx_description
1 polymer ?
#
loop_
_entity_poly.entity_id
_entity_poly.type
_entity_poly.pdbx_seq_one_letter_code
_entity_poly.pdbx_strand_id
1 'polypeptide(L)'
;MASEDIYLLRFGQYCRYFYDSSLVLRPTSSSSSLTSLQDEKKADDKSIGADLITKKNYCDGKIAIEALDRIIAIRSIVGSIQQQAAFMNELQCSIDNFRHEHALIAERHHATLAECGLLDIDRFIVHSRAHHDCADRNGEDSSSLLQKYAQMRDATRRRAHKISMYHRQNSLFELLLEFQVDDPANPRMNQMHAVQNSISTVKKFVRNYQSNIGSHPFLAGLHRVVKLQMACTDPSHVVRWRFRGSVLMEACRSCHGQDDDHMNYDMAYARDAIKVIFSFLIWIKHVDMECGSYIIPIDEIDSELNDHKSQPTNNEEPEPFLSFEIDKHISNATLRRILLAIPEPKYLDARATGSVEVLDATSNDPESAVNGVVRRQNIDGQEDEQLAWFARIEFCNVL
;
A
#
# COMPACT_ATOMS: atom_id res chain seq x y z
N MET A 1 -33.95 -0.74 18.28
CA MET A 1 -32.79 -1.49 17.77
C MET A 1 -32.58 -2.68 18.69
N ALA A 2 -32.31 -3.87 18.14
CA ALA A 2 -32.02 -5.03 18.98
C ALA A 2 -30.72 -4.78 19.76
N SER A 3 -30.56 -5.39 20.94
CA SER A 3 -29.32 -5.27 21.74
C SER A 3 -28.07 -5.67 20.94
N GLU A 4 -28.22 -6.55 19.96
CA GLU A 4 -27.15 -7.04 19.08
C GLU A 4 -26.71 -6.01 18.04
N ASP A 5 -27.64 -5.20 17.52
CA ASP A 5 -27.31 -4.11 16.59
C ASP A 5 -26.42 -3.07 17.27
N ILE A 6 -26.68 -2.79 18.55
CA ILE A 6 -25.89 -1.87 19.36
C ILE A 6 -24.47 -2.41 19.56
N TYR A 7 -24.32 -3.71 19.84
CA TYR A 7 -23.01 -4.34 20.00
C TYR A 7 -22.19 -4.32 18.72
N LEU A 8 -22.80 -4.64 17.58
CA LEU A 8 -22.15 -4.59 16.27
C LEU A 8 -21.74 -3.15 15.90
N LEU A 9 -22.58 -2.17 16.21
CA LEU A 9 -22.27 -0.75 15.98
C LEU A 9 -21.06 -0.31 16.80
N ARG A 10 -21.02 -0.65 18.10
CA ARG A 10 -19.88 -0.32 18.97
C ARG A 10 -18.61 -1.02 18.51
N PHE A 11 -18.68 -2.30 18.16
CA PHE A 11 -17.57 -3.03 17.61
C PHE A 11 -17.04 -2.41 16.30
N GLY A 12 -17.93 -1.99 15.40
CA GLY A 12 -17.57 -1.28 14.18
C GLY A 12 -16.83 0.05 14.46
N GLN A 13 -17.28 0.82 15.45
CA GLN A 13 -16.60 2.05 15.90
C GLN A 13 -15.18 1.76 16.40
N TYR A 14 -15.01 0.74 17.23
CA TYR A 14 -13.71 0.32 17.74
C TYR A 14 -12.78 -0.20 16.64
N CYS A 15 -13.29 -0.99 15.69
CA CYS A 15 -12.55 -1.40 14.50
C CYS A 15 -12.09 -0.18 13.70
N ARG A 16 -12.96 0.82 13.51
CA ARG A 16 -12.65 2.04 12.78
C ARG A 16 -11.52 2.80 13.47
N TYR A 17 -11.61 3.03 14.78
CA TYR A 17 -10.54 3.70 15.52
C TYR A 17 -9.20 2.96 15.39
N PHE A 18 -9.20 1.64 15.45
CA PHE A 18 -7.96 0.85 15.30
C PHE A 18 -7.36 0.99 13.89
N TYR A 19 -8.16 0.75 12.85
CA TYR A 19 -7.66 0.76 11.48
C TYR A 19 -7.37 2.18 10.96
N ASP A 20 -8.21 3.17 11.27
CA ASP A 20 -8.00 4.56 10.86
C ASP A 20 -6.76 5.17 11.56
N SER A 21 -6.50 4.81 12.81
CA SER A 21 -5.27 5.23 13.49
C SER A 21 -4.01 4.66 12.85
N SER A 22 -4.13 3.56 12.09
CA SER A 22 -3.02 2.98 11.32
C SER A 22 -2.82 3.68 9.96
N LEU A 23 -3.72 4.59 9.57
CA LEU A 23 -3.62 5.42 8.37
C LEU A 23 -2.80 6.67 8.62
N VAL A 24 -2.95 7.24 9.81
CA VAL A 24 -2.10 8.34 10.26
C VAL A 24 -0.71 7.75 10.44
N LEU A 25 0.25 8.20 9.62
CA LEU A 25 1.67 8.06 9.86
C LEU A 25 1.96 8.77 11.19
N ARG A 26 1.72 8.07 12.30
CA ARG A 26 1.88 8.67 13.61
C ARG A 26 3.37 8.74 13.94
N PRO A 27 3.83 9.84 14.55
CA PRO A 27 5.11 9.87 15.23
C PRO A 27 5.11 8.71 16.22
N THR A 28 6.13 7.85 16.16
CA THR A 28 6.34 6.82 17.18
C THR A 28 6.79 7.48 18.47
N SER A 29 5.86 8.14 19.18
CA SER A 29 6.10 8.51 20.57
C SER A 29 6.07 7.23 21.41
N SER A 30 7.26 6.78 21.78
CA SER A 30 7.55 5.78 22.82
C SER A 30 7.11 4.33 22.53
N SER A 31 8.11 3.50 22.28
CA SER A 31 8.12 2.09 22.64
C SER A 31 7.75 1.94 24.12
N SER A 32 6.53 1.50 24.42
CA SER A 32 6.24 0.87 25.71
C SER A 32 6.37 -0.63 25.53
N SER A 33 7.59 -1.10 25.80
CA SER A 33 7.79 -2.44 26.37
C SER A 33 6.80 -2.60 27.53
N LEU A 34 6.22 -3.80 27.64
CA LEU A 34 5.28 -4.24 28.69
C LEU A 34 5.91 -4.32 30.09
N THR A 35 6.76 -3.37 30.48
CA THR A 35 7.45 -3.37 31.77
C THR A 35 7.56 -1.95 32.33
N SER A 36 6.90 -1.74 33.48
CA SER A 36 7.07 -0.64 34.43
C SER A 36 6.34 0.69 34.15
N LEU A 37 5.05 0.71 34.48
CA LEU A 37 4.27 1.93 34.80
C LEU A 37 4.39 2.22 36.31
N GLN A 38 5.49 2.83 36.72
CA GLN A 38 5.60 3.61 37.96
C GLN A 38 6.58 4.74 37.67
N ASP A 39 6.06 5.92 37.33
CA ASP A 39 6.56 7.23 37.75
C ASP A 39 5.81 8.34 36.98
N GLU A 40 4.68 8.77 37.53
CA GLU A 40 4.04 10.03 37.16
C GLU A 40 4.66 11.18 37.97
N LYS A 41 5.35 12.11 37.30
CA LYS A 41 5.42 13.49 37.81
C LYS A 41 5.71 14.52 36.71
N LYS A 42 4.66 15.31 36.44
CA LYS A 42 4.61 16.71 35.98
C LYS A 42 5.26 17.04 34.63
N ALA A 43 4.42 17.18 33.60
CA ALA A 43 4.63 18.12 32.49
C ALA A 43 3.28 18.65 31.99
N ASP A 44 3.29 19.88 31.48
CA ASP A 44 2.17 20.83 31.44
C ASP A 44 0.96 20.46 30.55
N ASP A 45 -0.22 20.71 31.12
CA ASP A 45 -1.55 20.59 30.53
C ASP A 45 -1.84 21.68 29.51
N LYS A 46 -2.08 21.32 28.24
CA LYS A 46 -3.13 21.93 27.39
C LYS A 46 -3.39 21.27 26.02
N SER A 47 -2.55 20.35 25.53
CA SER A 47 -2.84 19.56 24.30
C SER A 47 -3.02 18.05 24.54
N ILE A 48 -2.85 17.60 25.78
CA ILE A 48 -2.73 16.18 26.15
C ILE A 48 -4.07 15.41 26.01
N GLY A 49 -5.21 16.09 26.16
CA GLY A 49 -6.52 15.44 26.21
C GLY A 49 -6.96 14.73 24.92
N ALA A 50 -6.73 15.33 23.75
CA ALA A 50 -7.12 14.75 22.47
C ALA A 50 -6.26 13.54 22.08
N ASP A 51 -4.96 13.60 22.39
CA ASP A 51 -4.03 12.51 22.10
C ASP A 51 -4.26 11.29 23.01
N LEU A 52 -4.52 11.53 24.30
CA LEU A 52 -4.91 10.48 25.25
C LEU A 52 -6.19 9.75 24.84
N ILE A 53 -7.24 10.48 24.42
CA ILE A 53 -8.50 9.88 23.97
C ILE A 53 -8.26 9.02 22.73
N THR A 54 -7.48 9.52 21.78
CA THR A 54 -7.23 8.77 20.54
C THR A 54 -6.36 7.53 20.77
N LYS A 55 -5.36 7.61 21.66
CA LYS A 55 -4.55 6.47 22.09
C LYS A 55 -5.40 5.41 22.81
N LYS A 56 -6.31 5.84 23.68
CA LYS A 56 -7.25 4.94 24.37
C LYS A 56 -8.15 4.21 23.37
N ASN A 57 -8.80 4.94 22.47
CA ASN A 57 -9.70 4.35 21.46
C ASN A 57 -8.98 3.36 20.53
N TYR A 58 -7.71 3.62 20.19
CA TYR A 58 -6.89 2.67 19.45
C TYR A 58 -6.64 1.37 20.23
N CYS A 59 -6.23 1.47 21.50
CA CYS A 59 -6.02 0.31 22.36
C CYS A 59 -7.31 -0.50 22.52
N ASP A 60 -8.42 0.17 22.80
CA ASP A 60 -9.73 -0.47 22.94
C ASP A 60 -10.16 -1.18 21.64
N GLY A 61 -9.89 -0.55 20.49
CA GLY A 61 -10.09 -1.16 19.17
C GLY A 61 -9.27 -2.42 18.92
N LYS A 62 -7.98 -2.40 19.29
CA LYS A 62 -7.10 -3.57 19.23
C LYS A 62 -7.66 -4.72 20.09
N ILE A 63 -8.05 -4.42 21.33
CA ILE A 63 -8.60 -5.42 22.25
C ILE A 63 -9.89 -6.06 21.71
N ALA A 64 -10.80 -5.26 21.14
CA ALA A 64 -12.03 -5.78 20.56
C ALA A 64 -11.76 -6.74 19.39
N ILE A 65 -10.80 -6.42 18.50
CA ILE A 65 -10.42 -7.29 17.38
C ILE A 65 -9.77 -8.59 17.89
N GLU A 66 -8.84 -8.49 18.84
CA GLU A 66 -8.18 -9.68 19.40
C GLU A 66 -9.16 -10.60 20.16
N ALA A 67 -10.18 -10.05 20.82
CA ALA A 67 -11.25 -10.83 21.45
C ALA A 67 -12.06 -11.59 20.39
N LEU A 68 -12.42 -10.94 19.28
CA LEU A 68 -13.10 -11.60 18.17
C LEU A 68 -12.25 -12.72 17.56
N ASP A 69 -10.93 -12.51 17.38
CA ASP A 69 -10.03 -13.54 16.84
C ASP A 69 -9.98 -14.79 17.73
N ARG A 70 -9.97 -14.62 19.06
CA ARG A 70 -10.05 -15.75 20.00
C ARG A 70 -11.37 -16.50 19.88
N ILE A 71 -12.49 -15.78 19.78
CA ILE A 71 -13.82 -16.39 19.57
C ILE A 71 -13.85 -17.21 18.27
N ILE A 72 -13.31 -16.66 17.17
CA ILE A 72 -13.22 -17.36 15.88
C ILE A 72 -12.33 -18.60 15.99
N ALA A 73 -11.18 -18.49 16.66
CA ALA A 73 -10.26 -19.61 16.87
C ALA A 73 -10.92 -20.75 17.65
N ILE A 74 -11.57 -20.45 18.78
CA ILE A 74 -12.30 -21.45 19.56
C ILE A 74 -13.39 -22.12 18.71
N ARG A 75 -14.18 -21.34 17.97
CA ARG A 75 -15.24 -21.90 17.13
C ARG A 75 -14.68 -22.83 16.03
N SER A 76 -13.55 -22.48 15.44
CA SER A 76 -12.86 -23.33 14.45
C SER A 76 -12.41 -24.66 15.06
N ILE A 77 -11.86 -24.63 16.28
CA ILE A 77 -11.45 -25.84 17.03
C ILE A 77 -12.67 -26.70 17.36
N VAL A 78 -13.77 -26.11 17.85
CA VAL A 78 -15.01 -26.83 18.18
C VAL A 78 -15.64 -27.46 16.93
N GLY A 79 -15.60 -26.79 15.79
CA GLY A 79 -16.03 -27.36 14.51
C GLY A 79 -15.17 -28.56 14.08
N SER A 80 -13.87 -28.53 14.37
CA SER A 80 -12.90 -29.60 14.03
C SER A 80 -13.03 -30.81 14.96
N ILE A 81 -13.31 -30.59 16.25
CA ILE A 81 -13.61 -31.62 17.26
C ILE A 81 -14.72 -32.56 16.80
N GLN A 82 -15.75 -32.04 16.12
CA GLN A 82 -16.87 -32.85 15.62
C GLN A 82 -16.46 -33.87 14.55
N GLN A 83 -15.27 -33.74 13.95
CA GLN A 83 -14.78 -34.59 12.87
C GLN A 83 -13.72 -35.61 13.33
N GLN A 84 -13.08 -35.44 14.49
CA GLN A 84 -11.94 -36.26 14.91
C GLN A 84 -11.93 -36.58 16.41
N ALA A 85 -12.55 -37.71 16.79
CA ALA A 85 -12.62 -38.18 18.18
C ALA A 85 -11.25 -38.52 18.82
N ALA A 86 -10.20 -38.73 18.02
CA ALA A 86 -8.87 -39.12 18.52
C ALA A 86 -8.10 -37.98 19.21
N PHE A 87 -8.47 -36.71 18.98
CA PHE A 87 -7.75 -35.53 19.50
C PHE A 87 -8.57 -34.71 20.51
N MET A 88 -9.66 -35.28 21.03
CA MET A 88 -10.60 -34.57 21.92
C MET A 88 -9.93 -33.92 23.14
N ASN A 89 -9.01 -34.61 23.81
CA ASN A 89 -8.37 -34.09 25.02
C ASN A 89 -7.43 -32.91 24.74
N GLU A 90 -6.70 -32.96 23.62
CA GLU A 90 -5.78 -31.89 23.21
C GLU A 90 -6.55 -30.65 22.74
N LEU A 91 -7.60 -30.86 21.95
CA LEU A 91 -8.47 -29.76 21.47
C LEU A 91 -9.24 -29.13 22.63
N GLN A 92 -9.69 -29.91 23.62
CA GLN A 92 -10.33 -29.39 24.83
C GLN A 92 -9.36 -28.52 25.66
N CYS A 93 -8.11 -28.98 25.84
CA CYS A 93 -7.08 -28.19 26.51
C CYS A 93 -6.82 -26.85 25.78
N SER A 94 -6.80 -26.86 24.45
CA SER A 94 -6.67 -25.62 23.66
C SER A 94 -7.86 -24.66 23.85
N ILE A 95 -9.09 -25.17 23.90
CA ILE A 95 -10.29 -24.35 24.16
C ILE A 95 -10.21 -23.70 25.54
N ASP A 96 -9.84 -24.48 26.55
CA ASP A 96 -9.75 -23.99 27.93
C ASP A 96 -8.66 -22.92 28.09
N ASN A 97 -7.53 -23.08 27.36
CA ASN A 97 -6.49 -22.04 27.29
C ASN A 97 -7.01 -20.73 26.68
N PHE A 98 -7.70 -20.79 25.53
CA PHE A 98 -8.27 -19.58 24.92
C PHE A 98 -9.34 -18.93 25.79
N ARG A 99 -10.16 -19.71 26.50
CA ARG A 99 -11.13 -19.19 27.47
C ARG A 99 -10.44 -18.49 28.63
N HIS A 100 -9.37 -19.09 29.17
CA HIS A 100 -8.59 -18.50 30.25
C HIS A 100 -7.95 -17.17 29.81
N GLU A 101 -7.33 -17.12 28.64
CA GLU A 101 -6.77 -15.88 28.08
C GLU A 101 -7.84 -14.80 27.87
N HIS A 102 -8.99 -15.18 27.33
CA HIS A 102 -10.12 -14.26 27.14
C HIS A 102 -10.61 -13.71 28.47
N ALA A 103 -10.71 -14.54 29.51
CA ALA A 103 -11.09 -14.09 30.85
C ALA A 103 -10.11 -13.06 31.44
N LEU A 104 -8.80 -13.26 31.26
CA LEU A 104 -7.78 -12.29 31.71
C LEU A 104 -7.91 -10.94 30.99
N ILE A 105 -8.24 -10.95 29.70
CA ILE A 105 -8.48 -9.71 28.93
C ILE A 105 -9.79 -9.07 29.35
N ALA A 106 -10.84 -9.86 29.56
CA ALA A 106 -12.14 -9.40 30.00
C ALA A 106 -12.08 -8.74 31.39
N GLU A 107 -11.25 -9.24 32.30
CA GLU A 107 -11.03 -8.60 33.60
C GLU A 107 -10.42 -7.20 33.45
N ARG A 108 -9.46 -7.03 32.54
CA ARG A 108 -8.75 -5.76 32.34
C ARG A 108 -9.51 -4.76 31.46
N HIS A 109 -10.30 -5.25 30.52
CA HIS A 109 -10.96 -4.45 29.48
C HIS A 109 -12.48 -4.67 29.46
N HIS A 110 -13.06 -4.92 30.64
CA HIS A 110 -14.47 -5.27 30.82
C HIS A 110 -15.43 -4.33 30.09
N ALA A 111 -15.25 -3.01 30.25
CA ALA A 111 -16.14 -2.01 29.66
C ALA A 111 -16.19 -2.12 28.12
N THR A 112 -15.02 -2.17 27.47
CA THR A 112 -14.90 -2.28 26.01
C THR A 112 -15.54 -3.57 25.49
N LEU A 113 -15.24 -4.72 26.12
CA LEU A 113 -15.81 -6.00 25.68
C LEU A 113 -17.32 -6.09 25.94
N ALA A 114 -17.81 -5.49 27.03
CA ALA A 114 -19.24 -5.41 27.33
C ALA A 114 -19.98 -4.55 26.29
N GLU A 115 -19.43 -3.39 25.92
CA GLU A 115 -19.98 -2.52 24.88
C GLU A 115 -20.02 -3.22 23.51
N CYS A 116 -19.04 -4.09 23.23
CA CYS A 116 -18.97 -4.85 21.98
C CYS A 116 -19.78 -6.15 22.03
N GLY A 117 -20.39 -6.53 23.16
CA GLY A 117 -21.06 -7.83 23.30
C GLY A 117 -20.12 -9.04 23.18
N LEU A 118 -18.81 -8.85 23.40
CA LEU A 118 -17.75 -9.86 23.30
C LEU A 118 -17.26 -10.35 24.68
N LEU A 119 -17.90 -9.91 25.76
CA LEU A 119 -17.53 -10.30 27.13
C LEU A 119 -17.76 -11.80 27.36
N ASP A 120 -18.92 -12.32 26.95
CA ASP A 120 -19.30 -13.72 27.07
C ASP A 120 -18.93 -14.50 25.80
N ILE A 121 -17.82 -15.24 25.86
CA ILE A 121 -17.33 -16.06 24.75
C ILE A 121 -18.21 -17.29 24.50
N ASP A 122 -18.86 -17.84 25.53
CA ASP A 122 -19.62 -19.08 25.43
C ASP A 122 -20.88 -18.92 24.58
N ARG A 123 -21.42 -17.70 24.52
CA ARG A 123 -22.49 -17.30 23.58
C ARG A 123 -22.19 -17.67 22.12
N PHE A 124 -20.92 -17.67 21.71
CA PHE A 124 -20.49 -17.95 20.33
C PHE A 124 -20.04 -19.39 20.10
N ILE A 125 -19.92 -20.19 21.16
CA ILE A 125 -19.36 -21.55 21.14
C ILE A 125 -20.47 -22.62 21.05
N VAL A 126 -21.61 -22.37 21.69
CA VAL A 126 -22.71 -23.36 21.76
C VAL A 126 -23.31 -23.59 20.37
N HIS A 127 -23.14 -24.81 19.86
CA HIS A 127 -23.91 -25.31 18.73
C HIS A 127 -25.31 -25.63 19.25
N SER A 128 -26.34 -24.99 18.70
CA SER A 128 -27.72 -25.39 18.97
C SER A 128 -27.99 -26.76 18.33
N ARG A 129 -27.55 -27.84 18.99
CA ARG A 129 -27.85 -29.24 18.63
C ARG A 129 -28.97 -29.83 19.50
N ALA A 130 -29.46 -29.08 20.48
CA ALA A 130 -30.51 -29.51 21.39
C ALA A 130 -31.67 -28.53 21.34
N HIS A 131 -32.56 -28.67 20.35
CA HIS A 131 -34.01 -28.49 20.46
C HIS A 131 -34.62 -28.45 19.06
N HIS A 132 -34.90 -29.62 18.51
CA HIS A 132 -35.75 -29.73 17.33
C HIS A 132 -37.25 -29.59 17.66
N ASP A 133 -37.63 -29.34 18.93
CA ASP A 133 -39.02 -29.47 19.39
C ASP A 133 -39.62 -28.28 20.15
N CYS A 134 -38.96 -27.11 20.24
CA CYS A 134 -39.62 -25.90 20.76
C CYS A 134 -39.27 -24.70 19.90
N ALA A 135 -40.23 -24.32 19.06
CA ALA A 135 -40.19 -23.17 18.18
C ALA A 135 -40.24 -21.87 19.00
N ASP A 136 -39.11 -21.44 19.56
CA ASP A 136 -38.93 -20.06 20.00
C ASP A 136 -38.23 -19.26 18.89
N ARG A 137 -39.02 -18.49 18.16
CA ARG A 137 -38.71 -17.93 16.83
C ARG A 137 -37.83 -16.66 16.82
N ASN A 138 -37.19 -16.29 17.93
CA ASN A 138 -36.57 -14.95 18.06
C ASN A 138 -35.08 -14.93 18.43
N GLY A 139 -34.40 -16.08 18.54
CA GLY A 139 -32.95 -16.10 18.74
C GLY A 139 -32.22 -16.08 17.40
N GLU A 140 -31.61 -14.95 17.02
CA GLU A 140 -30.63 -14.97 15.92
C GLU A 140 -29.54 -16.00 16.26
N ASP A 141 -29.27 -16.90 15.30
CA ASP A 141 -28.26 -17.94 15.45
C ASP A 141 -26.90 -17.30 15.80
N SER A 142 -26.23 -17.77 16.85
CA SER A 142 -24.90 -17.29 17.25
C SER A 142 -23.88 -17.38 16.11
N SER A 143 -24.10 -18.29 15.15
CA SER A 143 -23.36 -18.36 13.89
C SER A 143 -23.55 -17.12 13.03
N SER A 144 -24.80 -16.69 12.87
CA SER A 144 -25.16 -15.49 12.11
C SER A 144 -24.55 -14.25 12.75
N LEU A 145 -24.62 -14.15 14.08
CA LEU A 145 -24.03 -13.02 14.81
C LEU A 145 -22.50 -12.95 14.64
N LEU A 146 -21.78 -14.07 14.84
CA LEU A 146 -20.33 -14.10 14.64
C LEU A 146 -19.93 -13.74 13.20
N GLN A 147 -20.70 -14.22 12.22
CA GLN A 147 -20.50 -13.88 10.82
C GLN A 147 -20.67 -12.37 10.59
N LYS A 148 -21.66 -11.72 11.22
CA LYS A 148 -21.82 -10.26 11.18
C LYS A 148 -20.61 -9.52 11.75
N TYR A 149 -20.04 -9.97 12.87
CA TYR A 149 -18.80 -9.38 13.43
C TYR A 149 -17.61 -9.50 12.47
N ALA A 150 -17.40 -10.69 11.89
CA ALA A 150 -16.32 -10.92 10.93
C ALA A 150 -16.48 -10.05 9.67
N GLN A 151 -17.70 -9.98 9.13
CA GLN A 151 -18.03 -9.14 7.98
C GLN A 151 -17.81 -7.65 8.28
N MET A 152 -18.24 -7.17 9.45
CA MET A 152 -18.02 -5.80 9.90
C MET A 152 -16.52 -5.49 9.96
N ARG A 153 -15.72 -6.34 10.62
CA ARG A 153 -14.26 -6.17 10.69
C ARG A 153 -13.62 -6.11 9.30
N ASP A 154 -13.98 -7.04 8.42
CA ASP A 154 -13.42 -7.09 7.06
C ASP A 154 -13.84 -5.90 6.21
N ALA A 155 -15.07 -5.41 6.37
CA ALA A 155 -15.54 -4.18 5.73
C ALA A 155 -14.75 -2.96 6.24
N THR A 156 -14.59 -2.80 7.56
CA THR A 156 -13.82 -1.68 8.13
C THR A 156 -12.34 -1.74 7.77
N ARG A 157 -11.75 -2.94 7.69
CA ARG A 157 -10.35 -3.12 7.25
C ARG A 157 -10.16 -2.73 5.78
N ARG A 158 -11.03 -3.20 4.89
CA ARG A 158 -11.02 -2.84 3.44
C ARG A 158 -11.25 -1.34 3.26
N ARG A 159 -12.27 -0.82 3.97
CA ARG A 159 -12.38 0.53 4.52
C ARG A 159 -11.09 1.34 4.55
N ALA A 160 -10.40 1.16 5.67
CA ALA A 160 -9.20 1.88 6.00
C ALA A 160 -8.11 1.66 4.96
N HIS A 161 -7.94 0.43 4.45
CA HIS A 161 -6.98 0.16 3.39
C HIS A 161 -7.21 1.06 2.15
N LYS A 162 -8.45 1.19 1.68
CA LYS A 162 -8.83 2.06 0.56
C LYS A 162 -8.48 3.52 0.85
N ILE A 163 -8.84 4.01 2.04
CA ILE A 163 -8.49 5.38 2.47
C ILE A 163 -6.96 5.57 2.50
N SER A 164 -6.20 4.57 2.97
CA SER A 164 -4.74 4.60 3.00
C SER A 164 -4.15 4.71 1.59
N MET A 165 -4.66 3.90 0.67
CA MET A 165 -4.21 3.91 -0.73
C MET A 165 -4.47 5.28 -1.36
N TYR A 166 -5.68 5.81 -1.16
CA TYR A 166 -6.07 7.12 -1.68
C TYR A 166 -5.20 8.25 -1.12
N HIS A 167 -4.96 8.28 0.19
CA HIS A 167 -4.06 9.27 0.79
C HIS A 167 -2.64 9.16 0.22
N ARG A 168 -2.09 7.95 0.15
CA ARG A 168 -0.74 7.74 -0.40
C ARG A 168 -0.64 8.22 -1.84
N GLN A 169 -1.66 7.92 -2.63
CA GLN A 169 -1.73 8.34 -4.02
C GLN A 169 -1.81 9.87 -4.15
N ASN A 170 -2.66 10.53 -3.37
CA ASN A 170 -2.76 11.99 -3.38
C ASN A 170 -1.43 12.65 -2.98
N SER A 171 -0.79 12.16 -1.90
CA SER A 171 0.54 12.65 -1.51
C SER A 171 1.58 12.45 -2.61
N LEU A 172 1.50 11.35 -3.36
CA LEU A 172 2.38 11.14 -4.50
C LEU A 172 2.08 12.11 -5.65
N PHE A 173 0.81 12.36 -5.96
CA PHE A 173 0.42 13.34 -6.98
C PHE A 173 0.89 14.75 -6.61
N GLU A 174 0.73 15.16 -5.35
CA GLU A 174 1.26 16.43 -4.84
C GLU A 174 2.77 16.53 -5.07
N LEU A 175 3.53 15.48 -4.71
CA LEU A 175 4.97 15.42 -5.00
C LEU A 175 5.26 15.52 -6.50
N LEU A 176 4.54 14.78 -7.36
CA LEU A 176 4.74 14.85 -8.81
C LEU A 176 4.48 16.25 -9.36
N LEU A 177 3.51 16.98 -8.80
CA LEU A 177 3.23 18.37 -9.18
C LEU A 177 4.33 19.32 -8.69
N GLU A 178 4.83 19.17 -7.47
CA GLU A 178 5.98 19.94 -6.96
C GLU A 178 7.19 19.84 -7.90
N PHE A 179 7.55 18.63 -8.32
CA PHE A 179 8.69 18.40 -9.21
C PHE A 179 8.51 18.95 -10.63
N GLN A 180 7.28 19.21 -11.08
CA GLN A 180 7.05 19.84 -12.38
C GLN A 180 7.11 21.36 -12.36
N VAL A 181 6.73 21.99 -11.25
CA VAL A 181 6.75 23.46 -11.13
C VAL A 181 8.18 23.97 -11.03
N ASP A 182 9.08 23.20 -10.41
CA ASP A 182 10.48 23.59 -10.19
C ASP A 182 11.39 23.44 -11.42
N ASP A 183 10.94 22.80 -12.51
CA ASP A 183 11.77 22.63 -13.72
C ASP A 183 10.99 22.77 -15.05
N PRO A 184 10.56 23.99 -15.43
CA PRO A 184 9.94 24.26 -16.73
C PRO A 184 10.91 24.08 -17.91
N ALA A 185 12.19 23.87 -17.63
CA ALA A 185 13.26 23.70 -18.60
C ALA A 185 14.03 22.42 -18.31
N ASN A 186 13.31 21.32 -18.02
CA ASN A 186 13.89 19.99 -17.83
C ASN A 186 15.01 19.79 -18.86
N PRO A 187 16.29 19.85 -18.46
CA PRO A 187 17.36 20.15 -19.38
C PRO A 187 17.39 19.02 -20.39
N ARG A 188 17.10 19.37 -21.65
CA ARG A 188 16.98 18.40 -22.73
C ARG A 188 18.15 17.44 -22.62
N MET A 189 17.87 16.15 -22.60
CA MET A 189 18.87 15.09 -22.42
C MET A 189 19.84 14.94 -23.61
N ASN A 190 19.84 15.94 -24.51
CA ASN A 190 20.87 16.20 -25.51
C ASN A 190 22.07 16.98 -24.94
N GLN A 191 22.06 17.39 -23.67
CA GLN A 191 23.22 18.04 -23.03
C GLN A 191 23.99 17.08 -22.12
N MET A 192 25.33 17.11 -22.20
CA MET A 192 26.20 16.25 -21.38
C MET A 192 25.96 16.40 -19.87
N HIS A 193 25.73 17.64 -19.42
CA HIS A 193 25.46 17.92 -18.02
C HIS A 193 24.16 17.26 -17.54
N ALA A 194 23.09 17.29 -18.36
CA ALA A 194 21.83 16.61 -18.07
C ALA A 194 22.04 15.10 -17.93
N VAL A 195 22.74 14.49 -18.89
CA VAL A 195 23.06 13.05 -18.87
C VAL A 195 23.86 12.65 -17.62
N GLN A 196 24.90 13.43 -17.28
CA GLN A 196 25.71 13.19 -16.08
C GLN A 196 24.88 13.34 -14.81
N ASN A 197 24.01 14.34 -14.75
CA ASN A 197 23.12 14.56 -13.62
C ASN A 197 22.18 13.35 -13.43
N SER A 198 21.51 12.87 -14.48
CA SER A 198 20.61 11.72 -14.40
C SER A 198 21.33 10.44 -13.97
N ILE A 199 22.52 10.18 -14.51
CA ILE A 199 23.35 9.05 -14.06
C ILE A 199 23.73 9.21 -12.58
N SER A 200 24.08 10.43 -12.14
CA SER A 200 24.41 10.69 -10.74
C SER A 200 23.22 10.48 -9.82
N THR A 201 22.02 10.90 -10.24
CA THR A 201 20.76 10.73 -9.52
C THR A 201 20.41 9.27 -9.34
N VAL A 202 20.49 8.46 -10.42
CA VAL A 202 20.28 7.01 -10.35
C VAL A 202 21.30 6.35 -9.44
N LYS A 203 22.60 6.66 -9.59
CA LYS A 203 23.65 6.10 -8.73
C LYS A 203 23.48 6.46 -7.25
N LYS A 204 23.06 7.70 -6.97
CA LYS A 204 22.79 8.17 -5.61
C LYS A 204 21.61 7.41 -5.02
N PHE A 205 20.52 7.25 -5.76
CA PHE A 205 19.36 6.45 -5.33
C PHE A 205 19.76 5.01 -5.01
N VAL A 206 20.45 4.33 -5.92
CA VAL A 206 20.90 2.94 -5.74
C VAL A 206 21.81 2.79 -4.52
N ARG A 207 22.70 3.76 -4.28
CA ARG A 207 23.57 3.77 -3.11
C ARG A 207 22.78 3.97 -1.80
N ASN A 208 21.84 4.91 -1.79
CA ASN A 208 21.02 5.21 -0.62
C ASN A 208 20.18 4.02 -0.18
N TYR A 209 19.72 3.19 -1.13
CA TYR A 209 18.82 2.05 -0.88
C TYR A 209 19.49 0.69 -1.14
N GLN A 210 20.82 0.63 -1.11
CA GLN A 210 21.58 -0.57 -1.43
C GLN A 210 21.29 -1.75 -0.49
N SER A 211 21.01 -1.48 0.78
CA SER A 211 20.80 -2.52 1.82
C SER A 211 19.65 -3.47 1.50
N ASN A 212 18.67 -3.01 0.72
CA ASN A 212 17.48 -3.79 0.34
C ASN A 212 17.31 -3.89 -1.18
N ILE A 213 18.40 -3.75 -1.95
CA ILE A 213 18.34 -3.54 -3.41
C ILE A 213 17.46 -4.57 -4.16
N GLY A 214 17.48 -5.83 -3.71
CA GLY A 214 16.70 -6.92 -4.29
C GLY A 214 15.18 -6.77 -4.13
N SER A 215 14.72 -6.08 -3.10
CA SER A 215 13.30 -5.90 -2.80
C SER A 215 12.73 -4.58 -3.34
N HIS A 216 13.34 -3.97 -4.35
CA HIS A 216 12.82 -2.74 -4.98
C HIS A 216 12.14 -3.02 -6.34
N PRO A 217 10.82 -3.29 -6.35
CA PRO A 217 10.04 -3.43 -7.59
C PRO A 217 10.20 -2.26 -8.57
N PHE A 218 10.42 -1.04 -8.04
CA PHE A 218 10.69 0.17 -8.80
C PHE A 218 11.93 0.05 -9.70
N LEU A 219 13.07 -0.41 -9.16
CA LEU A 219 14.31 -0.56 -9.93
C LEU A 219 14.18 -1.66 -10.99
N ALA A 220 13.47 -2.75 -10.66
CA ALA A 220 13.17 -3.80 -11.63
C ALA A 220 12.30 -3.29 -12.80
N GLY A 221 11.31 -2.44 -12.50
CA GLY A 221 10.50 -1.75 -13.50
C GLY A 221 11.33 -0.81 -14.37
N LEU A 222 12.15 0.04 -13.75
CA LEU A 222 13.02 0.99 -14.44
C LEU A 222 14.00 0.28 -15.38
N HIS A 223 14.66 -0.79 -14.90
CA HIS A 223 15.54 -1.62 -15.71
C HIS A 223 14.79 -2.21 -16.92
N ARG A 224 13.59 -2.75 -16.71
CA ARG A 224 12.78 -3.36 -17.78
C ARG A 224 12.41 -2.35 -18.86
N VAL A 225 11.99 -1.15 -18.47
CA VAL A 225 11.58 -0.06 -19.37
C VAL A 225 12.74 0.39 -20.25
N VAL A 226 13.89 0.68 -19.63
CA VAL A 226 15.10 1.10 -20.35
C VAL A 226 15.58 -0.01 -21.29
N LYS A 227 15.62 -1.26 -20.83
CA LYS A 227 16.03 -2.41 -21.64
C LYS A 227 15.09 -2.64 -22.84
N LEU A 228 13.78 -2.50 -22.64
CA LEU A 228 12.80 -2.69 -23.72
C LEU A 228 12.96 -1.60 -24.78
N GLN A 229 13.13 -0.34 -24.37
CA GLN A 229 13.34 0.77 -25.30
C GLN A 229 14.61 0.61 -26.15
N MET A 230 15.67 0.07 -25.56
CA MET A 230 16.91 -0.23 -26.29
C MET A 230 16.78 -1.43 -27.23
N ALA A 231 15.83 -2.33 -26.98
CA ALA A 231 15.55 -3.48 -27.86
C ALA A 231 14.69 -3.08 -29.07
N CYS A 232 13.96 -1.96 -28.99
CA CYS A 232 13.23 -1.38 -30.11
C CYS A 232 14.22 -0.84 -31.16
N THR A 233 14.22 -1.46 -32.34
CA THR A 233 15.08 -1.05 -33.46
C THR A 233 14.53 0.15 -34.23
N ASP A 234 13.23 0.42 -34.11
CA ASP A 234 12.61 1.58 -34.74
C ASP A 234 12.78 2.83 -33.85
N PRO A 235 13.44 3.89 -34.34
CA PRO A 235 13.63 5.13 -33.58
C PRO A 235 12.35 5.94 -33.38
N SER A 236 11.23 5.54 -34.01
CA SER A 236 9.91 6.14 -33.83
C SER A 236 9.10 5.51 -32.68
N HIS A 237 9.56 4.39 -32.10
CA HIS A 237 8.88 3.76 -30.98
C HIS A 237 9.29 4.38 -29.65
N VAL A 238 8.29 4.68 -28.81
CA VAL A 238 8.49 5.13 -27.43
C VAL A 238 7.89 4.10 -26.49
N VAL A 239 8.66 3.70 -25.47
CA VAL A 239 8.20 2.81 -24.43
C VAL A 239 7.51 3.61 -23.35
N ARG A 240 6.26 3.25 -23.06
CA ARG A 240 5.50 3.77 -21.92
C ARG A 240 5.49 2.74 -20.80
N TRP A 241 5.71 3.23 -19.59
CA TRP A 241 5.63 2.50 -18.35
C TRP A 241 4.42 2.97 -17.56
N ARG A 242 3.55 2.03 -17.19
CA ARG A 242 2.35 2.31 -16.40
C ARG A 242 2.42 1.53 -15.10
N PHE A 243 2.41 2.20 -13.96
CA PHE A 243 2.46 1.51 -12.66
C PHE A 243 1.60 2.22 -11.62
N ARG A 244 1.24 1.51 -10.55
CA ARG A 244 0.48 2.08 -9.43
C ARG A 244 1.39 2.89 -8.53
N GLY A 245 1.02 4.14 -8.29
CA GLY A 245 1.80 5.07 -7.48
C GLY A 245 2.02 4.59 -6.05
N SER A 246 1.03 3.87 -5.48
CA SER A 246 1.11 3.28 -4.14
C SER A 246 2.40 2.49 -3.87
N VAL A 247 3.01 1.87 -4.89
CA VAL A 247 4.23 1.07 -4.71
C VAL A 247 5.44 1.92 -4.28
N LEU A 248 5.52 3.19 -4.73
CA LEU A 248 6.59 4.09 -4.27
C LEU A 248 6.36 4.52 -2.82
N MET A 249 5.10 4.67 -2.44
CA MET A 249 4.68 5.10 -1.12
C MET A 249 4.76 4.00 -0.07
N GLU A 250 4.58 2.74 -0.46
CA GLU A 250 4.72 1.57 0.43
C GLU A 250 6.16 1.38 0.90
N ALA A 251 7.13 1.57 0.01
CA ALA A 251 8.54 1.45 0.31
C ALA A 251 9.05 2.54 1.28
N CYS A 252 8.27 3.60 1.52
CA CYS A 252 8.62 4.66 2.46
C CYS A 252 8.54 4.23 3.93
N ARG A 253 7.86 3.12 4.26
CA ARG A 253 7.50 2.74 5.64
C ARG A 253 8.62 2.10 6.49
N SER A 254 9.85 1.99 6.00
CA SER A 254 10.85 1.05 6.60
C SER A 254 12.22 1.64 6.93
N CYS A 255 12.40 2.97 6.89
CA CYS A 255 13.73 3.56 7.04
C CYS A 255 13.81 4.46 8.28
N HIS A 256 14.27 3.85 9.38
CA HIS A 256 14.80 4.45 10.61
C HIS A 256 13.80 4.84 11.69
N GLY A 257 14.04 4.25 12.86
CA GLY A 257 13.45 4.70 14.10
C GLY A 257 14.20 5.91 14.66
N GLN A 258 13.49 6.57 15.58
CA GLN A 258 14.01 7.21 16.78
C GLN A 258 14.47 8.67 16.77
N ASP A 259 14.14 9.52 15.79
CA ASP A 259 14.32 10.98 15.97
C ASP A 259 13.07 11.80 15.59
N ASP A 260 12.51 12.54 16.55
CA ASP A 260 11.18 13.20 16.52
C ASP A 260 11.00 14.38 15.51
N ASP A 261 11.82 14.50 14.47
CA ASP A 261 11.74 15.58 13.45
C ASP A 261 11.17 15.10 12.08
N HIS A 262 10.38 14.01 12.08
CA HIS A 262 10.23 13.12 10.91
C HIS A 262 9.12 13.38 9.87
N MET A 263 8.30 14.43 9.94
CA MET A 263 7.20 14.60 8.96
C MET A 263 7.68 14.79 7.50
N ASN A 264 8.92 15.25 7.28
CA ASN A 264 9.48 15.43 5.94
C ASN A 264 10.34 14.22 5.47
N TYR A 265 10.69 13.31 6.39
CA TYR A 265 11.51 12.13 6.11
C TYR A 265 10.68 10.92 5.67
N ASP A 266 9.40 10.87 6.04
CA ASP A 266 8.47 9.79 5.70
C ASP A 266 8.24 9.62 4.19
N MET A 267 8.69 10.57 3.37
CA MET A 267 8.52 10.55 1.92
C MET A 267 9.86 10.58 1.16
N ALA A 268 10.99 10.41 1.86
CA ALA A 268 12.32 10.53 1.26
C ALA A 268 12.53 9.55 0.10
N TYR A 269 12.09 8.29 0.27
CA TYR A 269 12.16 7.29 -0.79
C TYR A 269 11.32 7.67 -2.01
N ALA A 270 10.05 8.05 -1.80
CA ALA A 270 9.17 8.48 -2.90
C ALA A 270 9.76 9.70 -3.63
N ARG A 271 10.26 10.70 -2.91
CA ARG A 271 10.91 11.88 -3.49
C ARG A 271 12.15 11.53 -4.31
N ASP A 272 13.03 10.70 -3.79
CA ASP A 272 14.24 10.31 -4.52
C ASP A 272 13.90 9.41 -5.72
N ALA A 273 12.87 8.56 -5.64
CA ALA A 273 12.37 7.79 -6.77
C ALA A 273 11.76 8.70 -7.85
N ILE A 274 10.98 9.71 -7.47
CA ILE A 274 10.42 10.70 -8.40
C ILE A 274 11.54 11.50 -9.09
N LYS A 275 12.60 11.89 -8.37
CA LYS A 275 13.79 12.50 -9.00
C LYS A 275 14.42 11.59 -10.04
N VAL A 276 14.54 10.29 -9.75
CA VAL A 276 15.04 9.31 -10.73
C VAL A 276 14.11 9.24 -11.93
N ILE A 277 12.79 9.17 -11.74
CA ILE A 277 11.80 9.15 -12.82
C ILE A 277 11.97 10.39 -13.69
N PHE A 278 11.86 11.59 -13.12
CA PHE A 278 11.94 12.84 -13.90
C PHE A 278 13.32 13.12 -14.49
N SER A 279 14.37 12.43 -14.04
CA SER A 279 15.70 12.58 -14.63
C SER A 279 15.81 12.06 -16.07
N PHE A 280 14.89 11.20 -16.52
CA PHE A 280 14.89 10.71 -17.91
C PHE A 280 13.54 10.22 -18.45
N LEU A 281 12.48 10.25 -17.64
CA LEU A 281 11.11 9.92 -18.04
C LEU A 281 10.22 11.16 -18.01
N ILE A 282 9.24 11.19 -18.90
CA ILE A 282 8.22 12.24 -19.03
C ILE A 282 6.90 11.71 -18.47
N TRP A 283 6.28 12.47 -17.58
CA TRP A 283 4.98 12.14 -17.01
C TRP A 283 3.83 12.53 -17.96
N ILE A 284 2.94 11.58 -18.25
CA ILE A 284 1.81 11.73 -19.18
C ILE A 284 0.52 12.01 -18.39
N LYS A 285 0.36 13.26 -17.94
CA LYS A 285 -0.73 13.67 -17.03
C LYS A 285 -2.14 13.40 -17.52
N HIS A 286 -2.41 13.61 -18.82
CA HIS A 286 -3.77 13.56 -19.37
C HIS A 286 -4.38 12.15 -19.27
N VAL A 287 -3.58 11.12 -19.55
CA VAL A 287 -3.98 9.70 -19.40
C VAL A 287 -4.27 9.33 -17.94
N ASP A 288 -3.54 9.93 -17.00
CA ASP A 288 -3.63 9.57 -15.58
C ASP A 288 -4.77 10.31 -14.85
N MET A 289 -5.11 11.53 -15.28
CA MET A 289 -6.19 12.33 -14.69
C MET A 289 -7.58 11.85 -15.09
N GLU A 290 -7.75 11.36 -16.33
CA GLU A 290 -9.04 10.86 -16.83
C GLU A 290 -9.45 9.53 -16.18
N CYS A 291 -8.50 8.75 -15.65
CA CYS A 291 -8.75 7.48 -14.98
C CYS A 291 -8.89 7.58 -13.45
N GLY A 292 -8.72 8.75 -12.82
CA GLY A 292 -8.55 8.82 -11.36
C GLY A 292 -9.13 10.02 -10.61
N SER A 293 -9.82 10.94 -11.29
CA SER A 293 -10.35 12.15 -10.65
C SER A 293 -11.76 11.94 -10.07
N TYR A 294 -11.87 11.11 -9.03
CA TYR A 294 -12.93 11.30 -8.04
C TYR A 294 -12.27 11.49 -6.69
N ILE A 295 -12.13 12.74 -6.27
CA ILE A 295 -11.93 13.07 -4.87
C ILE A 295 -13.24 12.70 -4.19
N ILE A 296 -13.34 11.47 -3.69
CA ILE A 296 -14.46 11.09 -2.84
C ILE A 296 -14.32 11.92 -1.56
N PRO A 297 -15.26 12.84 -1.26
CA PRO A 297 -15.24 13.57 -0.01
C PRO A 297 -15.24 12.55 1.13
N ILE A 298 -14.32 12.72 2.09
CA ILE A 298 -14.20 11.84 3.27
C ILE A 298 -15.56 11.67 3.98
N ASP A 299 -16.42 12.67 3.87
CA ASP A 299 -17.77 12.72 4.43
C ASP A 299 -18.79 11.76 3.75
N GLU A 300 -18.61 11.41 2.47
CA GLU A 300 -19.51 10.47 1.77
C GLU A 300 -19.27 9.01 2.19
N ILE A 301 -18.04 8.69 2.60
CA ILE A 301 -17.66 7.34 3.03
C ILE A 301 -18.29 7.00 4.39
N ASP A 302 -18.60 8.00 5.22
CA ASP A 302 -19.27 7.82 6.52
C ASP A 302 -20.76 7.52 6.41
N SER A 303 -21.39 7.85 5.27
CA SER A 303 -22.80 7.55 5.01
C SER A 303 -23.05 6.05 4.79
N GLU A 304 -22.10 5.33 4.18
CA GLU A 304 -22.25 3.91 3.81
C GLU A 304 -22.36 2.95 5.01
N LEU A 305 -21.92 3.33 6.21
CA LEU A 305 -22.00 2.49 7.41
C LEU A 305 -23.36 2.57 8.14
N ASN A 306 -24.12 3.64 7.92
CA ASN A 306 -25.45 3.82 8.53
C ASN A 306 -26.57 3.18 7.70
N ASP A 307 -26.30 2.87 6.43
CA ASP A 307 -27.28 2.22 5.57
C ASP A 307 -27.09 0.69 5.61
N HIS A 308 -27.76 0.02 6.55
CA HIS A 308 -27.72 -1.42 6.77
C HIS A 308 -28.21 -2.29 5.57
N LYS A 309 -28.38 -1.70 4.38
CA LYS A 309 -28.91 -2.35 3.18
C LYS A 309 -28.03 -2.22 1.94
N SER A 310 -26.97 -1.41 1.94
CA SER A 310 -26.00 -1.40 0.84
C SER A 310 -25.04 -2.57 1.04
N GLN A 311 -25.32 -3.69 0.36
CA GLN A 311 -24.28 -4.68 0.10
C GLN A 311 -23.07 -3.95 -0.51
N PRO A 312 -21.84 -4.22 -0.05
CA PRO A 312 -20.65 -3.70 -0.70
C PRO A 312 -20.64 -4.26 -2.12
N THR A 313 -21.02 -3.44 -3.09
CA THR A 313 -20.85 -3.79 -4.49
C THR A 313 -19.34 -3.90 -4.70
N ASN A 314 -18.89 -5.06 -5.21
CA ASN A 314 -17.49 -5.36 -5.55
C ASN A 314 -16.93 -4.47 -6.67
N ASN A 315 -17.53 -3.30 -6.92
CA ASN A 315 -17.00 -2.27 -7.79
C ASN A 315 -15.90 -1.52 -7.03
N GLU A 316 -14.86 -2.26 -6.63
CA GLU A 316 -13.60 -1.65 -6.21
C GLU A 316 -13.02 -0.94 -7.42
N GLU A 317 -13.22 0.38 -7.50
CA GLU A 317 -12.58 1.19 -8.52
C GLU A 317 -11.07 0.97 -8.45
N PRO A 318 -10.44 0.54 -9.56
CA PRO A 318 -9.02 0.22 -9.56
C PRO A 318 -8.21 1.48 -9.29
N GLU A 319 -7.17 1.36 -8.46
CA GLU A 319 -6.21 2.45 -8.21
C GLU A 319 -5.71 3.02 -9.56
N PRO A 320 -5.77 4.36 -9.74
CA PRO A 320 -5.29 5.01 -10.95
C PRO A 320 -3.81 4.68 -11.20
N PHE A 321 -3.50 4.35 -12.45
CA PHE A 321 -2.12 4.16 -12.88
C PHE A 321 -1.46 5.50 -13.15
N LEU A 322 -0.15 5.58 -12.89
CA LEU A 322 0.71 6.64 -13.36
C LEU A 322 1.45 6.18 -14.62
N SER A 323 1.52 7.05 -15.62
CA SER A 323 2.03 6.76 -16.95
C SER A 323 3.24 7.63 -17.26
N PHE A 324 4.37 6.98 -17.54
CA PHE A 324 5.63 7.65 -17.86
C PHE A 324 6.20 7.13 -19.16
N GLU A 325 6.73 8.02 -19.99
CA GLU A 325 7.41 7.68 -21.24
C GLU A 325 8.89 7.99 -21.16
N ILE A 326 9.73 7.27 -21.89
CA ILE A 326 11.12 7.69 -22.07
C ILE A 326 11.14 8.96 -22.91
N ASP A 327 11.89 9.98 -22.47
CA ASP A 327 12.06 11.19 -23.27
C ASP A 327 12.65 10.84 -24.64
N LYS A 328 11.90 11.20 -25.69
CA LYS A 328 12.26 11.00 -27.09
C LYS A 328 13.58 11.67 -27.48
N HIS A 329 14.09 12.62 -26.71
CA HIS A 329 15.38 13.26 -26.95
C HIS A 329 16.57 12.50 -26.34
N ILE A 330 16.34 11.35 -25.70
CA ILE A 330 17.39 10.50 -25.16
C ILE A 330 17.80 9.47 -26.21
N SER A 331 19.09 9.35 -26.50
CA SER A 331 19.64 8.27 -27.34
C SER A 331 19.80 6.93 -26.63
N ASN A 332 19.89 5.85 -27.41
CA ASN A 332 20.20 4.50 -26.94
C ASN A 332 21.57 4.43 -26.27
N ALA A 333 22.55 5.21 -26.74
CA ALA A 333 23.85 5.33 -26.09
C ALA A 333 23.71 5.90 -24.66
N THR A 334 22.91 6.95 -24.49
CA THR A 334 22.61 7.53 -23.17
C THR A 334 21.81 6.55 -22.30
N LEU A 335 20.77 5.92 -22.83
CA LEU A 335 20.00 4.89 -22.10
C LEU A 335 20.90 3.74 -21.63
N ARG A 336 21.87 3.32 -22.44
CA ARG A 336 22.85 2.28 -22.04
C ARG A 336 23.67 2.73 -20.83
N ARG A 337 24.11 3.99 -20.81
CA ARG A 337 24.85 4.54 -19.66
C ARG A 337 23.98 4.63 -18.41
N ILE A 338 22.71 4.99 -18.54
CA ILE A 338 21.74 4.97 -17.44
C ILE A 338 21.51 3.54 -16.95
N LEU A 339 21.34 2.59 -17.88
CA LEU A 339 21.13 1.17 -17.55
C LEU A 339 22.30 0.60 -16.73
N LEU A 340 23.54 0.98 -17.04
CA LEU A 340 24.73 0.60 -16.26
C LEU A 340 24.76 1.16 -14.83
N ALA A 341 23.96 2.19 -14.53
CA ALA A 341 23.80 2.72 -13.18
C ALA A 341 22.71 1.98 -12.39
N ILE A 342 21.83 1.25 -13.07
CA ILE A 342 20.78 0.43 -12.45
C ILE A 342 21.37 -0.96 -12.15
N PRO A 343 21.08 -1.57 -10.99
CA PRO A 343 21.54 -2.93 -10.68
C PRO A 343 21.09 -3.94 -11.75
N GLU A 344 21.94 -4.92 -12.03
CA GLU A 344 21.58 -6.01 -12.94
C GLU A 344 20.37 -6.80 -12.41
N PRO A 345 19.53 -7.38 -13.30
CA PRO A 345 18.29 -8.05 -12.88
C PRO A 345 18.49 -9.21 -11.92
N LYS A 346 19.66 -9.87 -11.95
CA LYS A 346 20.00 -10.97 -11.03
C LYS A 346 20.13 -10.53 -9.57
N TYR A 347 20.24 -9.23 -9.31
CA TYR A 347 20.26 -8.63 -7.97
C TYR A 347 18.92 -8.00 -7.60
N LEU A 348 17.91 -8.11 -8.46
CA LEU A 348 16.57 -7.55 -8.30
C LEU A 348 15.57 -8.70 -8.22
N ASP A 349 15.42 -9.28 -7.03
CA ASP A 349 14.51 -10.41 -6.78
C ASP A 349 13.02 -10.02 -6.92
N ALA A 350 12.73 -8.72 -6.81
CA ALA A 350 11.39 -8.19 -6.96
C ALA A 350 10.88 -8.22 -8.41
N ARG A 351 9.60 -8.57 -8.57
CA ARG A 351 8.90 -8.42 -9.86
C ARG A 351 8.82 -6.94 -10.23
N ALA A 352 9.13 -6.62 -11.49
CA ALA A 352 8.97 -5.28 -12.05
C ALA A 352 7.55 -4.72 -11.81
N THR A 353 7.46 -3.48 -11.35
CA THR A 353 6.18 -2.80 -11.17
C THR A 353 5.50 -2.47 -12.49
N GLY A 354 4.18 -2.66 -12.51
CA GLY A 354 3.34 -2.17 -13.60
C GLY A 354 3.41 -2.95 -14.91
N SER A 355 2.82 -2.35 -15.95
CA SER A 355 2.88 -2.80 -17.33
C SER A 355 3.80 -1.90 -18.15
N VAL A 356 4.39 -2.46 -19.19
CA VAL A 356 5.24 -1.73 -20.13
C VAL A 356 4.68 -1.98 -21.52
N GLU A 357 4.40 -0.90 -22.24
CA GLU A 357 3.85 -0.92 -23.59
C GLU A 357 4.81 -0.20 -24.56
N VAL A 358 4.87 -0.68 -25.80
CA VAL A 358 5.60 -0.01 -26.89
C VAL A 358 4.55 0.74 -27.70
N LEU A 359 4.72 2.05 -27.85
CA LEU A 359 3.82 2.90 -28.60
C LEU A 359 4.42 3.19 -29.97
N ASP A 360 3.60 2.96 -31.00
CA ASP A 360 3.94 3.32 -32.37
C ASP A 360 3.58 4.80 -32.59
N ALA A 361 4.56 5.63 -32.96
CA ALA A 361 4.33 7.03 -33.30
C ALA A 361 3.43 7.24 -34.54
N THR A 362 3.11 6.16 -35.27
CA THR A 362 2.17 6.14 -36.41
C THR A 362 0.78 5.64 -36.04
N SER A 363 0.52 5.33 -34.78
CA SER A 363 -0.82 4.94 -34.33
C SER A 363 -1.80 6.09 -34.57
N ASN A 364 -3.00 5.77 -35.08
CA ASN A 364 -4.08 6.72 -35.39
C ASN A 364 -4.69 7.39 -34.15
N ASP A 365 -3.97 7.41 -33.02
CA ASP A 365 -4.41 8.07 -31.81
C ASP A 365 -4.29 9.58 -32.03
N PRO A 366 -5.41 10.33 -32.08
CA PRO A 366 -5.41 11.75 -32.45
C PRO A 366 -4.57 12.62 -31.51
N GLU A 367 -4.24 12.13 -30.31
CA GLU A 367 -3.38 12.80 -29.34
C GLU A 367 -1.88 12.54 -29.57
N SER A 368 -1.50 11.37 -30.10
CA SER A 368 -0.11 11.08 -30.48
C SER A 368 0.34 11.88 -31.71
N ALA A 369 -0.63 12.33 -32.52
CA ALA A 369 -0.40 13.19 -33.68
C ALA A 369 0.06 14.63 -33.33
N VAL A 370 -0.21 15.12 -32.11
CA VAL A 370 0.16 16.48 -31.69
C VAL A 370 1.68 16.65 -31.53
N ASN A 371 2.41 15.55 -31.33
CA ASN A 371 3.86 15.58 -31.08
C ASN A 371 4.75 15.25 -32.29
N GLY A 372 4.18 14.88 -33.44
CA GLY A 372 4.91 14.44 -34.62
C GLY A 372 5.79 13.21 -34.38
N VAL A 373 6.18 12.51 -35.45
CA VAL A 373 7.20 11.44 -35.35
C VAL A 373 8.55 12.12 -35.06
N VAL A 374 8.89 12.28 -33.79
CA VAL A 374 10.21 12.79 -33.38
C VAL A 374 11.13 11.59 -33.23
N ARG A 375 12.04 11.45 -34.21
CA ARG A 375 13.12 10.46 -34.13
C ARG A 375 14.05 10.81 -32.98
N ARG A 376 14.49 9.78 -32.27
CA ARG A 376 15.42 9.94 -31.15
C ARG A 376 16.77 10.45 -31.65
N GLN A 377 17.37 11.37 -30.88
CA GLN A 377 18.64 12.01 -31.21
C GLN A 377 19.70 11.73 -30.13
N ASN A 378 20.96 11.71 -30.54
CA ASN A 378 22.10 11.62 -29.64
C ASN A 378 22.47 12.99 -29.04
N ILE A 379 23.49 12.97 -28.17
CA ILE A 379 23.99 14.17 -27.49
C ILE A 379 24.53 15.24 -28.47
N ASP A 380 24.93 14.81 -29.67
CA ASP A 380 25.39 15.68 -30.75
C ASP A 380 24.23 16.14 -31.66
N GLY A 381 22.98 15.80 -31.32
CA GLY A 381 21.78 16.14 -32.08
C GLY A 381 21.59 15.33 -33.37
N GLN A 382 22.40 14.29 -33.58
CA GLN A 382 22.28 13.40 -34.74
C GLN A 382 21.23 12.32 -34.48
N GLU A 383 20.62 11.76 -35.53
CA GLU A 383 19.71 10.62 -35.38
C GLU A 383 20.41 9.48 -34.63
N ASP A 384 19.72 8.92 -33.64
CA ASP A 384 20.24 7.83 -32.82
C ASP A 384 20.67 6.68 -33.74
N GLU A 385 21.91 6.22 -33.59
CA GLU A 385 22.53 5.29 -34.52
C GLU A 385 21.62 4.07 -34.69
N GLN A 386 21.08 3.87 -35.90
CA GLN A 386 20.59 2.56 -36.28
C GLN A 386 21.78 1.64 -36.09
N LEU A 387 21.71 0.77 -35.09
CA LEU A 387 22.77 -0.20 -34.80
C LEU A 387 23.08 -0.90 -36.11
N ALA A 388 24.18 -0.48 -36.73
CA ALA A 388 24.63 -1.16 -37.91
C ALA A 388 24.93 -2.58 -37.44
N TRP A 389 24.42 -3.57 -38.17
CA TRP A 389 24.43 -4.99 -37.79
C TRP A 389 25.82 -5.50 -37.33
N PHE A 390 26.90 -4.83 -37.71
CA PHE A 390 28.28 -5.11 -37.28
C PHE A 390 28.61 -4.66 -35.84
N ALA A 391 27.89 -3.72 -35.22
CA ALA A 391 28.08 -3.36 -33.80
C ALA A 391 27.58 -4.46 -32.83
N ARG A 392 26.89 -5.49 -33.35
CA ARG A 392 26.55 -6.73 -32.62
C ARG A 392 27.63 -7.79 -32.69
N ILE A 393 28.71 -7.57 -33.44
CA ILE A 393 29.86 -8.45 -33.41
C ILE A 393 30.61 -8.10 -32.12
N GLU A 394 30.40 -8.91 -31.08
CA GLU A 394 31.32 -8.95 -29.95
C GLU A 394 32.71 -9.18 -30.56
N PHE A 395 33.59 -8.18 -30.46
CA PHE A 395 34.98 -8.35 -30.82
C PHE A 395 35.53 -9.44 -29.90
N CYS A 396 35.59 -10.67 -30.41
CA CYS A 396 36.51 -11.68 -29.89
C CYS A 396 37.89 -11.04 -29.90
N ASN A 397 38.35 -10.60 -28.74
CA ASN A 397 39.74 -10.24 -28.55
C ASN A 397 40.56 -11.49 -28.85
N VAL A 398 41.13 -11.55 -30.05
CA VAL A 398 42.18 -12.51 -30.38
C VAL A 398 43.40 -12.04 -29.60
N LEU A 399 43.74 -12.79 -28.55
CA LEU A 399 44.99 -12.67 -27.81
C LEU A 399 46.17 -13.10 -28.66
#